data_AF-A0A1H8UMP7-F1
#
_entry.id   AF-A0A1H8UMP7-F1
#
_cell.length_a   1.000
_cell.length_b   1.000
_cell.length_c   1.000
_cell.angle_alpha   90.00
_cell.angle_beta   90.00
_cell.angle_gamma   90.00
#
_symmetry.space_group_name_H-M   'P 1'
#
loop_
_entity.id
_entity.type
_entity.pdbx_description
1 polymer ?
#
loop_
_entity_poly.entity_id
_entity_poly.type
_entity_poly.pdbx_seq_one_letter_code
_entity_poly.pdbx_strand_id
1 'polypeptide(L)'
;MKFFKILFMATIAINACCLNAFGQKGISNDLKIIFIRHAEKPLKGDNLTCEGLNRSLKLPAVITAKFGIPAFVFVPSLGLGEATKHARMFQTIVPLVAKYNLTINSSRTENDSLGMAADLKSRNGVVLVAWEHGGIAPIARALGVKESGLKWPDDDYDSIWIVTFDNGVAVLNKDKEGIVASKGCDF
;
A
#
# COMPACT_ATOMS: atom_id res chain seq x y z
N MET A 1 1.57 -82.49 4.76
CA MET A 1 1.12 -81.44 3.81
C MET A 1 0.03 -80.59 4.47
N LYS A 2 0.38 -79.59 5.29
CA LYS A 2 -0.53 -78.51 5.73
C LYS A 2 0.30 -77.24 5.99
N PHE A 3 -0.28 -76.14 5.53
CA PHE A 3 0.34 -74.90 5.08
C PHE A 3 0.87 -73.99 6.20
N PHE A 4 2.01 -73.35 5.95
CA PHE A 4 2.57 -72.25 6.73
C PHE A 4 1.82 -70.95 6.34
N LYS A 5 1.02 -70.37 7.24
CA LYS A 5 0.43 -69.04 7.05
C LYS A 5 1.38 -68.00 7.63
N ILE A 6 2.06 -67.27 6.75
CA ILE A 6 2.84 -66.08 7.09
C ILE A 6 1.84 -64.98 7.47
N LEU A 7 1.89 -64.56 8.73
CA LEU A 7 1.11 -63.44 9.24
C LEU A 7 1.85 -62.14 8.90
N PHE A 8 1.38 -61.43 7.88
CA PHE A 8 1.84 -60.07 7.58
C PHE A 8 1.28 -59.11 8.64
N MET A 9 2.14 -58.63 9.54
CA MET A 9 1.81 -57.53 10.44
C MET A 9 1.84 -56.23 9.64
N ALA A 10 0.67 -55.72 9.24
CA ALA A 10 0.55 -54.39 8.66
C ALA A 10 0.67 -53.34 9.78
N THR A 11 1.83 -52.70 9.88
CA THR A 11 2.01 -51.50 10.70
C THR A 11 1.29 -50.33 10.05
N ILE A 12 0.11 -49.99 10.57
CA ILE A 12 -0.57 -48.74 10.24
C ILE A 12 0.20 -47.62 10.92
N ALA A 13 1.06 -46.93 10.16
CA ALA A 13 1.63 -45.66 10.59
C ALA A 13 0.51 -44.62 10.57
N ILE A 14 -0.02 -44.30 11.76
CA ILE A 14 -0.90 -43.14 11.96
C ILE A 14 -0.02 -41.90 11.74
N ASN A 15 0.00 -41.41 10.51
CA ASN A 15 0.48 -40.05 10.23
C ASN A 15 -0.49 -39.10 10.94
N ALA A 16 -0.12 -38.71 12.16
CA ALA A 16 -0.70 -37.55 12.82
C ALA A 16 -0.38 -36.35 11.93
N CYS A 17 -1.32 -36.03 11.04
CA CYS A 17 -1.32 -34.80 10.28
C CYS A 17 -1.51 -33.69 11.33
N CYS A 18 -0.39 -33.16 11.84
CA CYS A 18 -0.37 -31.92 12.58
C CYS A 18 -0.88 -30.85 11.61
N LEU A 19 -2.21 -30.68 11.56
CA LEU A 19 -2.84 -29.47 11.08
C LEU A 19 -2.36 -28.36 12.01
N ASN A 20 -1.23 -27.76 11.66
CA ASN A 20 -0.92 -26.42 12.09
C ASN A 20 -2.07 -25.57 11.57
N ALA A 21 -3.06 -25.32 12.43
CA ALA A 21 -3.99 -24.24 12.25
C ALA A 21 -3.16 -22.96 12.29
N PHE A 22 -2.60 -22.59 11.14
CA PHE A 22 -2.23 -21.20 10.88
C PHE A 22 -3.55 -20.43 10.97
N GLY A 23 -3.91 -19.99 12.17
CA GLY A 23 -4.99 -19.05 12.36
C GLY A 23 -4.70 -17.88 11.44
N GLN A 24 -5.55 -17.65 10.44
CA GLN A 24 -5.48 -16.44 9.64
C GLN A 24 -5.58 -15.29 10.64
N LYS A 25 -4.47 -14.57 10.83
CA LYS A 25 -4.48 -13.36 11.65
C LYS A 25 -5.49 -12.42 11.01
N GLY A 26 -6.57 -12.14 11.74
CA GLY A 26 -7.58 -11.18 11.31
C GLY A 26 -6.94 -9.82 11.04
N ILE A 27 -7.59 -9.00 10.20
CA ILE A 27 -7.14 -7.63 9.94
C ILE A 27 -7.11 -6.87 11.26
N SER A 28 -6.01 -6.16 11.52
CA SER A 28 -5.84 -5.43 12.77
C SER A 28 -6.86 -4.28 12.88
N ASN A 29 -7.50 -4.13 14.05
CA ASN A 29 -8.46 -3.05 14.30
C ASN A 29 -7.81 -1.66 14.34
N ASP A 30 -6.49 -1.58 14.53
CA ASP A 30 -5.72 -0.34 14.51
C ASP A 30 -5.15 0.01 13.12
N LEU A 31 -5.40 -0.83 12.10
CA LEU A 31 -4.92 -0.61 10.75
C LEU A 31 -5.65 0.57 10.10
N LYS A 32 -4.86 1.58 9.70
CA LYS A 32 -5.33 2.73 8.91
C LYS A 32 -4.45 2.89 7.68
N ILE A 33 -5.03 2.65 6.51
CA ILE A 33 -4.33 2.77 5.23
C ILE A 33 -4.64 4.14 4.64
N ILE A 34 -3.61 4.96 4.50
CA ILE A 34 -3.66 6.31 3.97
C ILE A 34 -3.13 6.25 2.54
N PHE A 35 -4.01 6.48 1.56
CA PHE A 35 -3.61 6.65 0.17
C PHE A 35 -3.47 8.13 -0.15
N ILE A 36 -2.35 8.46 -0.78
CA ILE A 36 -2.15 9.70 -1.52
C ILE A 36 -1.71 9.33 -2.94
N ARG A 37 -2.03 10.17 -3.90
CA ARG A 37 -1.47 10.08 -5.25
C ARG A 37 -0.11 10.78 -5.28
N HIS A 38 0.71 10.52 -6.30
CA HIS A 38 1.89 11.34 -6.57
C HIS A 38 1.56 12.83 -6.75
N ALA A 39 2.47 13.73 -6.37
CA ALA A 39 2.32 15.17 -6.55
C ALA A 39 2.36 15.63 -8.03
N GLU A 40 2.21 16.93 -8.28
CA GLU A 40 2.03 17.53 -9.61
C GLU A 40 3.14 17.15 -10.59
N LYS A 41 2.73 16.73 -11.81
CA LYS A 41 3.61 16.24 -12.87
C LYS A 41 3.44 17.02 -14.18
N PRO A 42 4.47 17.07 -15.05
CA PRO A 42 4.30 17.61 -16.39
C PRO A 42 3.39 16.70 -17.23
N LEU A 43 2.92 17.20 -18.39
CA LEU A 43 2.20 16.38 -19.36
C LEU A 43 3.05 15.22 -19.88
N LYS A 44 4.35 15.44 -20.05
CA LYS A 44 5.33 14.44 -20.48
C LYS A 44 6.54 14.47 -19.53
N GLY A 45 6.98 13.29 -19.11
CA GLY A 45 8.15 13.10 -18.23
C GLY A 45 7.84 12.26 -16.99
N ASP A 46 8.89 11.74 -16.38
CA ASP A 46 8.80 10.80 -15.26
C ASP A 46 8.98 11.43 -13.88
N ASN A 47 9.31 12.73 -13.82
CA ASN A 47 9.58 13.45 -12.58
C ASN A 47 8.40 14.35 -12.16
N LEU A 48 8.42 14.80 -10.91
CA LEU A 48 7.57 15.88 -10.43
C LEU A 48 7.93 17.21 -11.11
N THR A 49 6.93 18.09 -11.20
CA THR A 49 7.17 19.52 -11.46
C THR A 49 7.72 20.21 -10.22
N CYS A 50 8.14 21.47 -10.36
CA CYS A 50 8.43 22.34 -9.21
C CYS A 50 7.26 22.45 -8.23
N GLU A 51 6.03 22.55 -8.75
CA GLU A 51 4.81 22.52 -7.93
C GLU A 51 4.72 21.22 -7.11
N GLY A 52 4.95 20.08 -7.77
CA GLY A 52 4.89 18.77 -7.13
C GLY A 52 5.97 18.55 -6.08
N LEU A 53 7.18 19.04 -6.34
CA LEU A 53 8.26 19.01 -5.35
C LEU A 53 7.93 19.92 -4.15
N ASN A 54 7.37 21.10 -4.38
CA ASN A 54 6.96 21.99 -3.29
C ASN A 54 5.80 21.41 -2.47
N ARG A 55 4.87 20.67 -3.09
CA ARG A 55 3.88 19.87 -2.37
C ARG A 55 4.54 18.78 -1.53
N SER A 56 5.47 18.03 -2.10
CA SER A 56 6.15 16.93 -1.40
C SER A 56 6.93 17.40 -0.17
N LEU A 57 7.52 18.60 -0.23
CA LEU A 57 8.20 19.21 0.92
C LEU A 57 7.25 19.59 2.07
N LYS A 58 5.96 19.83 1.78
CA LYS A 58 4.93 20.20 2.78
C LYS A 58 4.20 18.97 3.36
N LEU A 59 4.14 17.86 2.62
CA LEU A 59 3.50 16.61 3.03
C LEU A 59 3.90 16.09 4.42
N PRO A 60 5.18 16.13 4.86
CA PRO A 60 5.56 15.61 6.17
C PRO A 60 4.76 16.24 7.31
N ALA A 61 4.53 17.56 7.27
CA ALA A 61 3.77 18.25 8.30
C ALA A 61 2.29 17.83 8.31
N VAL A 62 1.68 17.75 7.12
CA VAL A 62 0.27 17.38 6.95
C VAL A 62 0.00 15.97 7.42
N ILE A 63 0.77 15.00 6.91
CA ILE A 63 0.59 13.58 7.25
C ILE A 63 0.76 13.36 8.74
N THR A 64 1.84 13.90 9.35
CA THR A 64 2.07 13.67 10.78
C THR A 64 1.08 14.38 11.68
N ALA A 65 0.56 15.54 11.28
CA ALA A 65 -0.47 16.23 12.05
C ALA A 65 -1.81 15.48 12.03
N LYS A 66 -2.19 14.92 10.88
CA LYS A 66 -3.48 14.22 10.71
C LYS A 66 -3.45 12.76 11.20
N PHE A 67 -2.34 12.07 11.01
CA PHE A 67 -2.27 10.61 11.18
C PHE A 67 -1.11 10.15 12.07
N GLY A 68 -0.21 11.04 12.49
CA GLY A 68 1.04 10.65 13.15
C GLY A 68 2.08 10.14 12.15
N ILE A 69 3.22 9.69 12.67
CA ILE A 69 4.30 9.12 11.84
C ILE A 69 3.85 7.74 11.32
N PRO A 70 3.83 7.50 10.00
CA PRO A 70 3.47 6.20 9.46
C PRO A 70 4.42 5.10 9.95
N ALA A 71 3.87 3.94 10.32
CA ALA A 71 4.64 2.75 10.67
C ALA A 71 5.19 2.05 9.41
N PHE A 72 4.48 2.17 8.29
CA PHE A 72 4.87 1.59 7.00
C PHE A 72 4.63 2.59 5.87
N VAL A 73 5.51 2.58 4.88
CA VAL A 73 5.41 3.43 3.70
C VAL A 73 5.57 2.57 2.45
N PHE A 74 4.67 2.74 1.49
CA PHE A 74 4.68 2.02 0.22
C PHE A 74 4.65 2.98 -0.97
N VAL A 75 5.41 2.59 -2.00
CA VAL A 75 5.37 3.15 -3.36
C VAL A 75 5.47 1.98 -4.35
N PRO A 76 5.10 2.13 -5.62
CA PRO A 76 5.32 1.05 -6.58
C PRO A 76 6.80 0.86 -6.87
N SER A 77 7.17 -0.34 -7.33
CA SER A 77 8.50 -0.65 -7.83
C SER A 77 8.93 0.36 -8.90
N LEU A 78 10.15 0.88 -8.78
CA LEU A 78 10.72 1.76 -9.79
C LEU A 78 11.04 0.97 -11.06
N GLY A 79 10.74 1.55 -12.22
CA GLY A 79 11.24 1.04 -13.49
C GLY A 79 12.73 1.30 -13.61
N LEU A 80 13.54 0.27 -13.88
CA LEU A 80 15.00 0.37 -13.98
C LEU A 80 15.52 0.25 -15.43
N GLY A 81 14.65 0.44 -16.42
CA GLY A 81 15.02 0.47 -17.84
C GLY A 81 15.60 1.82 -18.25
N GLU A 82 15.48 2.16 -19.54
CA GLU A 82 15.96 3.46 -20.08
C GLU A 82 15.34 4.69 -19.41
N ALA A 83 14.14 4.53 -18.83
CA ALA A 83 13.46 5.56 -18.06
C ALA A 83 13.13 5.06 -16.65
N THR A 84 13.31 5.93 -15.65
CA THR A 84 12.93 5.66 -14.26
C THR A 84 11.42 5.84 -14.05
N LYS A 85 10.64 4.90 -14.59
CA LYS A 85 9.19 4.92 -14.45
C LYS A 85 8.78 4.86 -12.98
N HIS A 86 7.64 5.46 -12.68
CA HIS A 86 7.05 5.52 -11.34
C HIS A 86 7.84 6.34 -10.30
N ALA A 87 8.89 7.06 -10.73
CA ALA A 87 9.71 7.91 -9.85
C ALA A 87 8.90 8.96 -9.08
N ARG A 88 7.80 9.46 -9.64
CA ARG A 88 6.97 10.50 -9.01
C ARG A 88 6.43 10.12 -7.63
N MET A 89 5.99 8.86 -7.46
CA MET A 89 5.47 8.38 -6.17
C MET A 89 6.57 8.35 -5.12
N PHE A 90 7.76 7.89 -5.51
CA PHE A 90 8.96 7.94 -4.67
C PHE A 90 9.33 9.39 -4.31
N GLN A 91 9.46 10.28 -5.30
CA GLN A 91 9.78 11.70 -5.10
C GLN A 91 8.76 12.43 -4.21
N THR A 92 7.49 12.04 -4.27
CA THR A 92 6.42 12.60 -3.43
C THR A 92 6.63 12.28 -1.96
N ILE A 93 7.17 11.10 -1.64
CA ILE A 93 7.27 10.62 -0.26
C ILE A 93 8.67 10.81 0.36
N VAL A 94 9.70 11.03 -0.46
CA VAL A 94 11.10 11.18 -0.02
C VAL A 94 11.28 12.17 1.14
N PRO A 95 10.70 13.40 1.12
CA PRO A 95 10.88 14.33 2.23
C PRO A 95 10.36 13.80 3.58
N LEU A 96 9.26 13.03 3.57
CA LEU A 96 8.69 12.46 4.78
C LEU A 96 9.59 11.35 5.34
N VAL A 97 10.03 10.42 4.49
CA VAL A 97 10.86 9.31 4.96
C VAL A 97 12.26 9.77 5.37
N ALA A 98 12.81 10.78 4.71
CA ALA A 98 14.08 11.38 5.10
C ALA A 98 13.97 12.07 6.47
N LYS A 99 12.87 12.80 6.72
CA LYS A 99 12.64 13.50 7.99
C LYS A 99 12.51 12.56 9.18
N TYR A 100 11.86 11.41 8.99
CA TYR A 100 11.54 10.47 10.09
C TYR A 100 12.32 9.15 10.02
N ASN A 101 13.32 9.06 9.14
CA ASN A 101 14.16 7.87 8.93
C ASN A 101 13.33 6.58 8.70
N LEU A 102 12.37 6.65 7.79
CA LEU A 102 11.47 5.53 7.47
C LEU A 102 11.99 4.72 6.27
N THR A 103 11.70 3.43 6.28
CA THR A 103 11.94 2.55 5.12
C THR A 103 10.79 2.65 4.13
N ILE A 104 11.11 2.79 2.84
CA ILE A 104 10.13 2.65 1.75
C ILE A 104 10.09 1.20 1.31
N ASN A 105 8.89 0.62 1.27
CA ASN A 105 8.65 -0.65 0.60
C ASN A 105 8.18 -0.41 -0.84
N SER A 106 8.95 -0.92 -1.81
CA SER A 106 8.65 -0.83 -3.24
C SER A 106 8.62 -2.19 -3.94
N SER A 107 8.17 -3.24 -3.23
CA SER A 107 8.16 -4.62 -3.76
C SER A 107 7.03 -4.90 -4.77
N ARG A 108 5.98 -4.08 -4.79
CA ARG A 108 4.77 -4.27 -5.62
C ARG A 108 4.82 -3.38 -6.86
N THR A 109 4.40 -3.91 -7.99
CA THR A 109 4.27 -3.12 -9.22
C THR A 109 2.98 -2.29 -9.20
N GLU A 110 2.93 -1.21 -9.99
CA GLU A 110 1.78 -0.28 -10.06
C GLU A 110 0.42 -0.97 -10.29
N ASN A 111 0.42 -2.08 -11.03
CA ASN A 111 -0.78 -2.82 -11.43
C ASN A 111 -1.11 -4.03 -10.52
N ASP A 112 -0.28 -4.36 -9.52
CA ASP A 112 -0.50 -5.49 -8.61
C ASP A 112 -1.45 -5.13 -7.45
N SER A 113 -2.70 -4.81 -7.78
CA SER A 113 -3.69 -4.39 -6.78
C SER A 113 -4.05 -5.47 -5.75
N LEU A 114 -4.10 -6.74 -6.16
CA LEU A 114 -4.40 -7.86 -5.27
C LEU A 114 -3.24 -8.16 -4.31
N GLY A 115 -2.01 -8.21 -4.83
CA GLY A 115 -0.82 -8.41 -4.00
C GLY A 115 -0.60 -7.24 -3.05
N MET A 116 -0.84 -6.02 -3.51
CA MET A 116 -0.78 -4.83 -2.66
C MET A 116 -1.83 -4.87 -1.54
N ALA A 117 -3.08 -5.22 -1.85
CA ALA A 117 -4.12 -5.34 -0.84
C ALA A 117 -3.81 -6.43 0.21
N ALA A 118 -3.21 -7.56 -0.21
CA ALA A 118 -2.76 -8.60 0.71
C ALA A 118 -1.64 -8.10 1.64
N ASP A 119 -0.64 -7.42 1.09
CA ASP A 119 0.47 -6.85 1.88
C ASP A 119 -0.06 -5.83 2.89
N LEU A 120 -0.99 -4.96 2.49
CA LEU A 120 -1.59 -3.96 3.37
C LEU A 120 -2.42 -4.58 4.50
N LYS A 121 -3.23 -5.60 4.21
CA LYS A 121 -4.04 -6.32 5.22
C LYS A 121 -3.19 -7.04 6.27
N SER A 122 -1.93 -7.34 5.97
CA SER A 122 -0.99 -7.95 6.91
C SER A 122 -0.36 -6.96 7.92
N ARG A 123 -0.59 -5.65 7.74
CA ARG A 123 0.01 -4.60 8.58
C ARG A 123 -0.90 -4.21 9.75
N ASN A 124 -0.35 -3.37 10.62
CA ASN A 124 -1.02 -2.71 11.73
C ASN A 124 -0.61 -1.23 11.77
N GLY A 125 -1.30 -0.44 12.60
CA GLY A 125 -1.07 0.99 12.71
C GLY A 125 -1.30 1.76 11.39
N VAL A 126 -0.61 2.90 11.24
CA VAL A 126 -0.74 3.77 10.07
C VAL A 126 0.18 3.31 8.95
N VAL A 127 -0.41 3.02 7.78
CA VAL A 127 0.29 2.67 6.55
C VAL A 127 0.05 3.76 5.52
N LEU A 128 1.12 4.38 5.04
CA LEU A 128 1.05 5.39 3.98
C LEU A 128 1.39 4.78 2.63
N VAL A 129 0.56 5.03 1.63
CA VAL A 129 0.70 4.51 0.27
C VAL A 129 0.67 5.69 -0.70
N ALA A 130 1.80 5.99 -1.34
CA ALA A 130 1.87 6.95 -2.42
C ALA A 130 1.84 6.21 -3.76
N TRP A 131 0.80 6.43 -4.58
CA TRP A 131 0.54 5.62 -5.77
C TRP A 131 0.15 6.45 -7.00
N GLU A 132 -0.02 5.76 -8.13
CA GLU A 132 -0.63 6.32 -9.34
C GLU A 132 -2.15 6.38 -9.19
N HIS A 133 -2.78 7.45 -9.69
CA HIS A 133 -4.18 7.77 -9.40
C HIS A 133 -5.16 6.69 -9.90
N GLY A 134 -4.90 6.12 -11.08
CA GLY A 134 -5.63 4.98 -11.64
C GLY A 134 -5.46 3.69 -10.84
N GLY A 135 -4.32 3.50 -10.18
CA GLY A 135 -4.02 2.31 -9.36
C GLY A 135 -4.66 2.29 -7.95
N ILE A 136 -5.02 3.45 -7.39
CA ILE A 136 -5.57 3.53 -6.01
C ILE A 136 -6.93 2.84 -5.89
N ALA A 137 -7.85 3.12 -6.82
CA ALA A 137 -9.21 2.56 -6.76
C ALA A 137 -9.24 1.02 -6.90
N PRO A 138 -8.46 0.38 -7.80
CA PRO A 138 -8.25 -1.07 -7.80
C PRO A 138 -7.79 -1.64 -6.44
N ILE A 139 -6.81 -1.00 -5.79
CA ILE A 139 -6.34 -1.46 -4.47
C ILE A 139 -7.45 -1.31 -3.42
N ALA A 140 -8.14 -0.17 -3.37
CA ALA A 140 -9.25 0.04 -2.44
C ALA A 140 -10.37 -1.01 -2.59
N ARG A 141 -10.72 -1.37 -3.84
CA ARG A 141 -11.66 -2.47 -4.11
C ARG A 141 -11.13 -3.82 -3.62
N ALA A 142 -9.86 -4.12 -3.87
CA ALA A 142 -9.22 -5.36 -3.37
C ALA A 142 -9.11 -5.42 -1.84
N LEU A 143 -9.07 -4.26 -1.17
CA LEU A 143 -9.18 -4.18 0.29
C LEU A 143 -10.60 -4.51 0.79
N GLY A 144 -11.61 -4.40 -0.07
CA GLY A 144 -13.01 -4.73 0.23
C GLY A 144 -13.94 -3.52 0.28
N VAL A 145 -13.49 -2.34 -0.15
CA VAL A 145 -14.34 -1.14 -0.22
C VAL A 145 -15.42 -1.35 -1.28
N LYS A 146 -16.69 -1.18 -0.89
CA LYS A 146 -17.87 -1.48 -1.72
C LYS A 146 -18.46 -0.28 -2.45
N GLU A 147 -17.93 0.93 -2.24
CA GLU A 147 -18.39 2.14 -2.93
C GLU A 147 -18.33 1.96 -4.45
N SER A 148 -19.45 2.18 -5.12
CA SER A 148 -19.54 2.11 -6.58
C SER A 148 -18.93 3.36 -7.22
N GLY A 149 -18.29 3.23 -8.38
CA GLY A 149 -17.77 4.38 -9.11
C GLY A 149 -16.49 5.00 -8.54
N LEU A 150 -15.77 4.28 -7.66
CA LEU A 150 -14.48 4.72 -7.14
C LEU A 150 -13.51 5.04 -8.27
N LYS A 151 -13.17 6.31 -8.38
CA LYS A 151 -12.17 6.87 -9.29
C LYS A 151 -11.45 8.02 -8.58
N TRP A 152 -10.13 8.08 -8.73
CA TRP A 152 -9.35 9.25 -8.37
C TRP A 152 -9.29 10.20 -9.58
N PRO A 153 -9.77 11.46 -9.49
CA PRO A 153 -9.78 12.39 -10.63
C PRO A 153 -8.37 12.75 -11.13
N ASP A 154 -8.20 12.92 -12.44
CA ASP A 154 -6.89 13.13 -13.07
C ASP A 154 -6.22 14.45 -12.66
N ASP A 155 -6.99 15.46 -12.23
CA ASP A 155 -6.54 16.78 -11.79
C ASP A 155 -6.48 16.94 -10.26
N ASP A 156 -6.89 15.92 -9.51
CA ASP A 156 -6.92 15.95 -8.05
C ASP A 156 -5.59 15.48 -7.45
N TYR A 157 -4.75 16.42 -7.02
CA TYR A 157 -3.48 16.17 -6.31
C TYR A 157 -3.57 16.40 -4.80
N ASP A 158 -4.78 16.62 -4.26
CA ASP A 158 -4.99 17.09 -2.88
C ASP A 158 -5.77 16.10 -2.02
N SER A 159 -6.54 15.19 -2.63
CA SER A 159 -7.28 14.18 -1.88
C SER A 159 -6.38 13.23 -1.09
N ILE A 160 -6.91 12.79 0.04
CA ILE A 160 -6.40 11.68 0.85
C ILE A 160 -7.53 10.68 0.99
N TRP A 161 -7.28 9.41 0.65
CA TRP A 161 -8.23 8.32 0.90
C TRP A 161 -7.79 7.51 2.11
N ILE A 162 -8.70 7.27 3.04
CA ILE A 162 -8.44 6.64 4.32
C ILE A 162 -9.26 5.37 4.39
N VAL A 163 -8.61 4.21 4.35
CA VAL A 163 -9.28 2.92 4.51
C VAL A 163 -9.01 2.38 5.91
N THR A 164 -10.08 2.17 6.68
CA THR A 164 -10.08 1.52 7.99
C THR A 164 -10.93 0.24 7.92
N PHE A 165 -10.85 -0.59 8.95
CA PHE A 165 -11.61 -1.84 9.03
C PHE A 165 -12.43 -1.88 10.33
N ASP A 166 -13.75 -1.97 10.20
CA ASP A 166 -14.66 -2.20 11.32
C ASP A 166 -15.11 -3.66 11.27
N ASN A 167 -14.71 -4.46 12.26
CA ASN A 167 -14.98 -5.91 12.30
C ASN A 167 -14.62 -6.63 10.99
N GLY A 168 -13.50 -6.24 10.38
CA GLY A 168 -13.02 -6.78 9.10
C GLY A 168 -13.68 -6.21 7.84
N VAL A 169 -14.67 -5.32 7.99
CA VAL A 169 -15.33 -4.63 6.88
C VAL A 169 -14.59 -3.33 6.56
N ALA A 170 -14.12 -3.20 5.31
CA ALA A 170 -13.43 -2.00 4.86
C ALA A 170 -14.38 -0.80 4.76
N VAL A 171 -13.99 0.32 5.38
CA VAL A 171 -14.68 1.62 5.31
C VAL A 171 -13.72 2.63 4.70
N LEU A 172 -14.20 3.35 3.67
CA LEU A 172 -13.46 4.43 3.04
C LEU A 172 -13.96 5.78 3.56
N ASN A 173 -13.02 6.61 4.00
CA ASN A 173 -13.23 8.04 4.25
C ASN A 173 -12.30 8.85 3.33
N LYS A 174 -12.67 10.11 3.07
CA LYS A 174 -11.88 11.03 2.25
C LYS A 174 -11.56 12.29 3.06
N ASP A 175 -10.35 12.79 2.89
CA ASP A 175 -9.85 14.04 3.47
C ASP A 175 -9.00 14.75 2.40
N LYS A 176 -8.38 15.88 2.76
CA LYS A 176 -7.53 16.69 1.90
C LYS A 176 -6.22 17.02 2.58
N GLU A 177 -5.16 17.10 1.77
CA GLU A 177 -3.86 17.61 2.19
C GLU A 177 -3.96 19.10 2.57
N GLY A 178 -4.76 19.86 1.81
CA GLY A 178 -4.92 21.30 2.00
C GLY A 178 -3.67 22.09 1.60
N ILE A 179 -2.83 21.51 0.73
CA ILE A 179 -1.57 22.12 0.33
C ILE A 179 -1.80 22.99 -0.91
N VAL A 180 -1.44 24.27 -0.78
CA VAL A 180 -1.23 25.17 -1.92
C VAL A 180 0.27 25.24 -2.19
N ALA A 181 0.72 24.65 -3.30
CA ALA A 181 2.13 24.60 -3.69
C ALA A 181 2.48 25.72 -4.68
N SER A 182 3.67 26.30 -4.54
CA SER A 182 4.20 27.29 -5.48
C SER A 182 4.69 26.60 -6.75
N LYS A 183 4.50 27.24 -7.91
CA LYS A 183 4.90 26.66 -9.20
C LYS A 183 6.40 26.73 -9.52
N GLY A 184 7.14 27.62 -8.87
CA GLY A 184 8.57 27.83 -9.09
C GLY A 184 9.45 26.99 -8.15
N CYS A 185 10.70 26.77 -8.55
CA CYS A 185 11.76 26.27 -7.69
C CYS A 185 12.82 27.37 -7.54
N ASP A 186 13.41 27.50 -6.35
CA ASP A 186 14.45 28.51 -6.06
C ASP A 186 15.88 27.93 -6.09
N PHE A 187 16.04 26.72 -6.64
CA PHE A 187 17.32 26.04 -6.80
C PHE A 187 17.78 25.97 -8.26
#